data_AF-A0A952WZ01-F1
#
_entry.id   AF-A0A952WZ01-F1
#
_cell.length_a   1.000
_cell.length_b   1.000
_cell.length_c   1.000
_cell.angle_alpha   90.00
_cell.angle_beta   90.00
_cell.angle_gamma   90.00
#
_symmetry.space_group_name_H-M   'P 1'
#
loop_
_entity.id
_entity.type
_entity.pdbx_description
1 polymer ?
#
loop_
_entity_poly.entity_id
_entity_poly.type
_entity_poly.pdbx_seq_one_letter_code
_entity_poly.pdbx_strand_id
1 'polypeptide(L)'
;MKRTVPLLITSCVGALLIASTFIPVAQSWSDRFMIWFDILAAIAFVLGGGNLVASQLRKVSDRRPGWGYALITLISFLLMLSFGLLKLGVKPAPNQEYFGESFARLPVEALPEFPMAADVPASLRSQQLPASVRKQVRWTEDGLVVNGWLTPEQSADLVGLNPVLEWQCAIERLAAQAQPPVPLQGRLFYHPDHRVLAFRGWMSEADEIELRGLADGHSAFESAATQLAIAARRKTTVSAAPAPEGFQLPPSLSQSVTIENGQASILGPMSAAQRNALATGSLNARRELPGDATRDSILAALTDAGPLTAEQRAVVEKRFLDNPADALIAAINTAGVSAPTRKTACELMAERNAGVTDLVSEIAAGPPSLLNAEQENLIRERLGAAPVDWDALPTAIEAAGSLTPAQTSSIAAFRSSLPTTGALRRTLFEDLLRSAAADASAGRPAPTLNAQQRTLLLAPYLEEHRWRQSVRELFRAAHVVKYPWSGEFNQQGAAFWWCYEYIFQPITAMMFALLAFYVASAAFRAFRAKNVEATLLLGTAFIILLGRTYAGVLLTDWLPKTSPFRMENLAVYLMNVFNSAGNRAIMIGIALGIASTSLKILLGIDRSHVGGKE
;
A
#
# COMPACT_ATOMS: atom_id res chain seq x y z
N MET A 1 42.65 -16.25 32.79
CA MET A 1 42.02 -14.90 32.80
C MET A 1 41.54 -14.38 31.44
N LYS A 2 42.08 -14.82 30.28
CA LYS A 2 41.73 -14.27 28.95
C LYS A 2 40.32 -14.59 28.38
N ARG A 3 39.51 -15.46 29.02
CA ARG A 3 38.15 -15.83 28.55
C ARG A 3 37.02 -15.35 29.46
N THR A 4 37.30 -15.10 30.74
CA THR A 4 36.28 -14.82 31.76
C THR A 4 35.71 -13.42 31.64
N VAL A 5 36.54 -12.42 31.34
CA VAL A 5 36.12 -11.02 31.24
C VAL A 5 35.13 -10.78 30.09
N PRO A 6 35.37 -11.27 28.85
CA PRO A 6 34.37 -11.18 27.79
C PRO A 6 33.06 -11.87 28.18
N LEU A 7 33.12 -13.09 28.73
CA LEU A 7 31.92 -13.81 29.15
C LEU A 7 31.10 -13.04 30.19
N LEU A 8 31.77 -12.41 31.17
CA LEU A 8 31.12 -11.62 32.21
C LEU A 8 30.43 -10.37 31.63
N ILE A 9 31.12 -9.64 30.75
CA ILE A 9 30.55 -8.49 30.03
C ILE A 9 29.33 -8.93 29.21
N THR A 10 29.45 -10.04 28.48
CA THR A 10 28.37 -10.55 27.62
C THR A 10 27.15 -10.99 28.44
N SER A 11 27.37 -11.60 29.60
CA SER A 11 26.30 -12.01 30.51
C SER A 11 25.61 -10.80 31.17
N CYS A 12 26.38 -9.81 31.64
CA CYS A 12 25.83 -8.59 32.22
C CYS A 12 25.04 -7.76 31.20
N VAL A 13 25.55 -7.62 29.98
CA VAL A 13 24.85 -6.89 28.89
C VAL A 13 23.57 -7.64 28.50
N GLY A 14 23.61 -8.97 28.38
CA GLY A 14 22.42 -9.77 28.12
C GLY A 14 21.35 -9.63 29.20
N ALA A 15 21.73 -9.67 30.48
CA ALA A 15 20.81 -9.47 31.60
C ALA A 15 20.21 -8.06 31.62
N LEU A 16 21.02 -7.03 31.34
CA LEU A 16 20.58 -5.64 31.27
C LEU A 16 19.55 -5.40 30.16
N LEU A 17 19.77 -5.99 28.97
CA LEU A 17 18.86 -5.90 27.83
C LEU A 17 17.56 -6.66 28.04
N ILE A 18 17.58 -7.77 28.78
CA ILE A 18 16.33 -8.45 29.19
C ILE A 18 15.56 -7.54 30.15
N ALA A 19 16.23 -6.98 31.15
CA ALA A 19 15.59 -6.08 32.12
C ALA A 19 15.00 -4.81 31.48
N SER A 20 15.64 -4.27 30.43
CA SER A 20 15.16 -3.06 29.74
C SER A 20 13.80 -3.24 29.05
N THR A 21 13.40 -4.48 28.73
CA THR A 21 12.08 -4.75 28.14
C THR A 21 10.92 -4.52 29.11
N PHE A 22 11.18 -4.67 30.42
CA PHE A 22 10.18 -4.51 31.46
C PHE A 22 10.14 -3.08 32.04
N ILE A 23 11.08 -2.20 31.64
CA ILE A 23 11.21 -0.84 32.14
C ILE A 23 11.02 0.17 30.98
N PRO A 24 9.89 0.91 30.91
CA PRO A 24 9.58 1.81 29.79
C PRO A 24 10.69 2.84 29.49
N VAL A 25 11.35 3.36 30.53
CA VAL A 25 12.43 4.35 30.40
C VAL A 25 13.69 3.76 29.73
N ALA A 26 13.90 2.45 29.85
CA ALA A 26 15.08 1.76 29.32
C ALA A 26 14.88 1.22 27.89
N GLN A 27 13.70 1.38 27.29
CA GLN A 27 13.44 0.93 25.91
C GLN A 27 14.38 1.60 24.89
N SER A 28 14.66 2.90 25.05
CA SER A 28 15.59 3.64 24.20
C SER A 28 17.03 3.09 24.20
N TRP A 29 17.43 2.33 25.22
CA TRP A 29 18.76 1.72 25.30
C TRP A 29 18.83 0.46 24.44
N SER A 30 17.72 -0.27 24.34
CA SER A 30 17.59 -1.41 23.41
C SER A 30 17.73 -0.93 21.96
N ASP A 31 17.07 0.18 21.60
CA ASP A 31 17.12 0.71 20.23
C ASP A 31 18.54 1.13 19.85
N ARG A 32 19.26 1.83 20.73
CA ARG A 32 20.67 2.18 20.51
C ARG A 32 21.57 0.95 20.41
N PHE A 33 21.33 -0.06 21.25
CA PHE A 33 22.11 -1.30 21.20
C PHE A 33 21.88 -2.05 19.88
N MET A 34 20.65 -2.08 19.37
CA MET A 34 20.33 -2.67 18.07
C MET A 34 21.08 -1.95 16.93
N ILE A 35 21.20 -0.62 16.96
CA ILE A 35 22.01 0.11 15.96
C ILE A 35 23.48 -0.35 16.01
N TRP A 36 24.07 -0.45 17.20
CA TRP A 36 25.45 -0.95 17.34
C TRP A 36 25.60 -2.41 16.90
N PHE A 37 24.59 -3.23 17.18
CA PHE A 37 24.53 -4.61 16.71
C PHE A 37 24.50 -4.69 15.19
N ASP A 38 23.67 -3.88 14.52
CA ASP A 38 23.56 -3.87 13.06
C ASP A 38 24.89 -3.47 12.40
N ILE A 39 25.62 -2.51 12.98
CA ILE A 39 26.97 -2.12 12.53
C ILE A 39 27.94 -3.30 12.66
N LEU A 40 27.95 -3.98 13.81
CA LEU A 40 28.82 -5.14 14.04
C LEU A 40 28.46 -6.33 13.14
N ALA A 41 27.17 -6.58 12.95
CA ALA A 41 26.64 -7.62 12.09
C ALA A 41 27.05 -7.37 10.63
N ALA A 42 26.97 -6.13 10.15
CA ALA A 42 27.42 -5.77 8.80
C ALA A 42 28.91 -6.12 8.58
N ILE A 43 29.78 -5.79 9.53
CA ILE A 43 31.22 -6.15 9.46
C ILE A 43 31.40 -7.67 9.49
N ALA A 44 30.67 -8.37 10.37
CA ALA A 44 30.72 -9.83 10.48
C ALA A 44 30.25 -10.53 9.21
N PHE A 45 29.22 -10.02 8.52
CA PHE A 45 28.76 -10.56 7.25
C PHE A 45 29.80 -10.42 6.14
N VAL A 46 30.51 -9.29 6.06
CA VAL A 46 31.60 -9.09 5.10
C VAL A 46 32.73 -10.08 5.37
N LEU A 47 33.16 -10.22 6.63
CA LEU A 47 34.25 -11.11 7.01
C LEU A 47 33.87 -12.58 6.85
N GLY A 48 32.64 -12.94 7.19
CA GLY A 48 32.06 -14.28 7.01
C GLY A 48 31.93 -14.64 5.53
N GLY A 49 31.42 -13.73 4.70
CA GLY A 49 31.35 -13.89 3.25
C GLY A 49 32.73 -14.03 2.62
N GLY A 50 33.70 -13.20 3.02
CA GLY A 50 35.09 -13.29 2.59
C GLY A 50 35.74 -14.62 2.94
N ASN A 51 35.53 -15.12 4.17
CA ASN A 51 36.02 -16.42 4.61
C ASN A 51 35.36 -17.59 3.83
N LEU A 52 34.05 -17.52 3.60
CA LEU A 52 33.34 -18.50 2.77
C LEU A 52 33.94 -18.55 1.37
N VAL A 53 34.08 -17.40 0.71
CA VAL A 53 34.65 -17.30 -0.63
C VAL A 53 36.08 -17.84 -0.66
N ALA A 54 36.95 -17.40 0.26
CA ALA A 54 38.34 -17.82 0.32
C ALA A 54 38.49 -19.34 0.56
N SER A 55 37.73 -19.89 1.51
CA SER A 55 37.79 -21.31 1.86
C SER A 55 37.26 -22.20 0.72
N GLN A 56 36.14 -21.83 0.10
CA GLN A 56 35.57 -22.58 -1.02
C GLN A 56 36.42 -22.45 -2.28
N LEU A 57 36.96 -21.25 -2.59
CA LEU A 57 37.90 -21.06 -3.70
C LEU A 57 39.16 -21.91 -3.53
N ARG A 58 39.74 -21.94 -2.33
CA ARG A 58 40.90 -22.80 -2.05
C ARG A 58 40.56 -24.28 -2.23
N LYS A 59 39.38 -24.72 -1.79
CA LYS A 59 38.90 -26.11 -1.98
C LYS A 59 38.71 -26.47 -3.46
N VAL A 60 38.22 -25.53 -4.27
CA VAL A 60 38.06 -25.67 -5.73
C VAL A 60 39.42 -25.68 -6.44
N SER A 61 40.31 -24.74 -6.09
CA SER A 61 41.66 -24.63 -6.64
C SER A 61 42.49 -25.88 -6.35
N ASP A 62 42.45 -26.36 -5.10
CA ASP A 62 43.19 -27.54 -4.65
C ASP A 62 42.52 -28.87 -5.08
N ARG A 63 41.36 -28.82 -5.77
CA ARG A 63 40.55 -29.98 -6.17
C ARG A 63 40.33 -31.02 -5.06
N ARG A 64 40.15 -30.58 -3.82
CA ARG A 64 39.94 -31.47 -2.68
C ARG A 64 38.63 -32.27 -2.85
N PRO A 65 38.48 -33.43 -2.18
CA PRO A 65 37.23 -34.19 -2.22
C PRO A 65 36.00 -33.31 -1.92
N GLY A 66 35.01 -33.37 -2.82
CA GLY A 66 33.81 -32.52 -2.76
C GLY A 66 33.99 -31.10 -3.28
N TRP A 67 34.97 -30.82 -4.16
CA TRP A 67 35.16 -29.52 -4.80
C TRP A 67 33.94 -29.07 -5.63
N GLY A 68 33.18 -30.01 -6.22
CA GLY A 68 31.98 -29.69 -6.98
C GLY A 68 30.92 -28.95 -6.13
N TYR A 69 30.71 -29.40 -4.89
CA TYR A 69 29.79 -28.72 -3.96
C TYR A 69 30.30 -27.33 -3.55
N ALA A 70 31.61 -27.16 -3.42
CA ALA A 70 32.22 -25.87 -3.13
C ALA A 70 32.00 -24.88 -4.28
N LEU A 71 32.13 -25.35 -5.53
CA LEU A 71 31.84 -24.54 -6.71
C LEU A 71 30.36 -24.13 -6.77
N ILE A 72 29.44 -25.06 -6.54
CA ILE A 72 28.00 -24.76 -6.49
C ILE A 72 27.72 -23.70 -5.41
N THR A 73 28.30 -23.86 -4.21
CA THR A 73 28.14 -22.91 -3.11
C THR A 73 28.62 -21.52 -3.51
N LEU A 74 29.78 -21.42 -4.18
CA LEU A 74 30.35 -20.15 -4.64
C LEU A 74 29.45 -19.49 -5.68
N ILE A 75 28.96 -20.25 -6.66
CA ILE A 75 28.04 -19.75 -7.69
C ILE A 75 26.74 -19.26 -7.05
N SER A 76 26.13 -20.05 -6.17
CA SER A 76 24.88 -19.68 -5.47
C SER A 76 25.07 -18.43 -4.62
N PHE A 77 26.20 -18.33 -3.90
CA PHE A 77 26.52 -17.14 -3.11
C PHE A 77 26.66 -15.88 -3.98
N LEU A 78 27.41 -15.97 -5.09
CA LEU A 78 27.61 -14.84 -6.00
C LEU A 78 26.31 -14.41 -6.70
N LEU A 79 25.47 -15.37 -7.13
CA LEU A 79 24.16 -15.06 -7.72
C LEU A 79 23.27 -14.32 -6.72
N MET A 80 23.16 -14.83 -5.50
CA MET A 80 22.32 -14.22 -4.47
C MET A 80 22.81 -12.83 -4.06
N LEU A 81 24.13 -12.68 -3.90
CA LEU A 81 24.76 -11.39 -3.62
C LEU A 81 24.50 -10.38 -4.75
N SER A 82 24.60 -10.82 -6.00
CA SER A 82 24.38 -9.96 -7.18
C SER A 82 22.93 -9.48 -7.26
N PHE A 83 21.95 -10.37 -7.04
CA PHE A 83 20.53 -9.99 -7.05
C PHE A 83 20.18 -8.99 -5.94
N GLY A 84 20.72 -9.18 -4.72
CA GLY A 84 20.52 -8.26 -3.61
C GLY A 84 21.18 -6.90 -3.84
N LEU A 85 22.46 -6.89 -4.23
CA LEU A 85 23.26 -5.67 -4.35
C LEU A 85 22.83 -4.81 -5.55
N LEU A 86 22.53 -5.45 -6.68
CA LEU A 86 22.14 -4.75 -7.92
C LEU A 86 20.64 -4.46 -8.00
N LYS A 87 19.84 -4.85 -6.99
CA LYS A 87 18.38 -4.69 -6.97
C LYS A 87 17.69 -5.12 -8.27
N LEU A 88 18.14 -6.24 -8.85
CA LEU A 88 17.66 -6.68 -10.14
C LEU A 88 16.18 -7.06 -10.09
N GLY A 89 15.40 -6.57 -11.06
CA GLY A 89 13.96 -6.81 -11.14
C GLY A 89 13.12 -6.08 -10.10
N VAL A 90 13.70 -5.18 -9.30
CA VAL A 90 12.96 -4.37 -8.34
C VAL A 90 12.13 -3.33 -9.08
N LYS A 91 10.81 -3.40 -8.92
CA LYS A 91 9.89 -2.38 -9.44
C LYS A 91 10.07 -1.08 -8.65
N PRO A 92 9.80 0.10 -9.22
CA PRO A 92 9.79 1.32 -8.44
C PRO A 92 8.80 1.21 -7.27
N ALA A 93 9.10 1.88 -6.15
CA ALA A 93 8.18 1.92 -5.03
C ALA A 93 6.92 2.68 -5.46
N PRO A 94 5.69 2.20 -5.15
CA PRO A 94 4.45 2.85 -5.61
C PRO A 94 4.35 4.33 -5.20
N ASN A 95 4.88 4.68 -4.04
CA ASN A 95 4.96 6.06 -3.54
C ASN A 95 6.04 6.92 -4.21
N GLN A 96 6.91 6.33 -5.03
CA GLN A 96 8.01 6.98 -5.76
C GLN A 96 7.80 6.97 -7.28
N GLU A 97 6.66 6.45 -7.75
CA GLU A 97 6.30 6.46 -9.17
C GLU A 97 5.75 7.82 -9.60
N TYR A 98 5.09 8.58 -8.71
CA TYR A 98 4.53 9.91 -9.01
C TYR A 98 3.70 9.92 -10.32
N PHE A 99 2.72 9.03 -10.41
CA PHE A 99 1.91 8.87 -11.62
C PHE A 99 1.22 10.16 -12.05
N GLY A 100 1.33 10.47 -13.34
CA GLY A 100 0.72 11.66 -13.92
C GLY A 100 1.54 12.93 -13.71
N GLU A 101 2.77 12.86 -13.19
CA GLU A 101 3.63 14.03 -13.00
C GLU A 101 4.77 14.10 -14.02
N SER A 102 5.05 15.31 -14.49
CA SER A 102 6.26 15.68 -15.21
C SER A 102 7.22 16.37 -14.24
N PHE A 103 8.53 16.32 -14.50
CA PHE A 103 9.55 16.85 -13.61
C PHE A 103 10.53 17.77 -14.33
N ALA A 104 10.97 18.82 -13.63
CA ALA A 104 12.11 19.64 -14.01
C ALA A 104 12.96 19.93 -12.76
N ARG A 105 14.29 19.99 -12.93
CA ARG A 105 15.20 20.28 -11.82
C ARG A 105 15.08 21.74 -11.43
N LEU A 106 14.86 22.00 -10.14
CA LEU A 106 14.77 23.35 -9.60
C LEU A 106 15.40 23.41 -8.19
N PRO A 107 16.48 24.17 -7.98
CA PRO A 107 17.03 24.39 -6.64
C PRO A 107 16.00 25.08 -5.74
N VAL A 108 16.03 24.79 -4.43
CA VAL A 108 15.04 25.32 -3.47
C VAL A 108 15.13 26.84 -3.40
N GLU A 109 16.33 27.36 -3.58
CA GLU A 109 16.67 28.79 -3.50
C GLU A 109 16.07 29.61 -4.65
N ALA A 110 15.59 28.95 -5.71
CA ALA A 110 14.89 29.61 -6.82
C ALA A 110 13.37 29.63 -6.65
N LEU A 111 12.83 29.11 -5.54
CA LEU A 111 11.40 29.16 -5.22
C LEU A 111 11.03 30.49 -4.54
N PRO A 112 9.76 30.93 -4.68
CA PRO A 112 9.27 32.11 -3.97
C PRO A 112 9.40 31.95 -2.45
N GLU A 113 9.77 33.03 -1.76
CA GLU A 113 9.93 33.04 -0.31
C GLU A 113 8.67 33.55 0.39
N PHE A 114 8.23 32.83 1.42
CA PHE A 114 7.12 33.20 2.29
C PHE A 114 7.63 33.40 3.72
N PRO A 115 7.91 34.65 4.12
CA PRO A 115 8.33 34.95 5.48
C PRO A 115 7.15 34.91 6.45
N MET A 116 7.40 34.40 7.67
CA MET A 116 6.49 34.50 8.80
C MET A 116 7.22 35.11 9.99
N ALA A 117 6.76 36.28 10.42
CA ALA A 117 7.17 36.85 11.69
C ALA A 117 6.46 36.10 12.83
N ALA A 118 7.23 35.52 13.73
CA ALA A 118 6.71 34.83 14.91
C ALA A 118 7.72 34.91 16.04
N ASP A 119 7.24 35.09 17.27
CA ASP A 119 8.09 34.98 18.44
C ASP A 119 8.45 33.51 18.67
N VAL A 120 9.65 33.13 18.22
CA VAL A 120 10.15 31.76 18.29
C VAL A 120 11.10 31.63 19.48
N PRO A 121 10.76 30.81 20.50
CA PRO A 121 11.66 30.56 21.62
C PRO A 121 13.01 30.03 21.13
N ALA A 122 14.10 30.45 21.80
CA ALA A 122 15.45 30.00 21.45
C ALA A 122 15.62 28.47 21.50
N SER A 123 14.86 27.81 22.38
CA SER A 123 14.80 26.34 22.44
C SER A 123 14.28 25.73 21.14
N LEU A 124 13.26 26.32 20.51
CA LEU A 124 12.69 25.83 19.25
C LEU A 124 13.64 26.08 18.06
N ARG A 125 14.34 27.23 18.02
CA ARG A 125 15.37 27.50 17.00
C ARG A 125 16.53 26.51 17.05
N SER A 126 16.84 25.99 18.24
CA SER A 126 17.90 24.98 18.43
C SER A 126 17.47 23.55 18.07
N GLN A 127 16.16 23.31 17.92
CA GLN A 127 15.65 22.00 17.50
C GLN A 127 15.85 21.79 16.00
N GLN A 128 16.13 20.56 15.63
CA GLN A 128 16.17 20.17 14.23
C GLN A 128 14.75 20.15 13.66
N LEU A 129 14.54 20.89 12.56
CA LEU A 129 13.26 20.90 11.85
C LEU A 129 12.86 19.48 11.38
N PRO A 130 11.55 19.18 11.28
CA PRO A 130 11.06 17.90 10.79
C PRO A 130 11.62 17.59 9.41
N ALA A 131 11.83 16.31 9.13
CA ALA A 131 12.46 15.86 7.88
C ALA A 131 11.73 16.34 6.62
N SER A 132 10.41 16.49 6.69
CA SER A 132 9.52 16.97 5.64
C SER A 132 9.75 18.42 5.23
N VAL A 133 10.16 19.29 6.16
CA VAL A 133 10.25 20.75 5.96
C VAL A 133 11.66 21.31 6.07
N ARG A 134 12.60 20.59 6.71
CA ARG A 134 13.98 21.05 6.95
C ARG A 134 14.77 21.50 5.72
N LYS A 135 14.32 21.12 4.51
CA LYS A 135 14.94 21.51 3.23
C LYS A 135 14.32 22.77 2.63
N GLN A 136 13.11 23.16 3.03
CA GLN A 136 12.39 24.33 2.54
C GLN A 136 12.25 25.43 3.59
N VAL A 137 12.44 25.11 4.87
CA VAL A 137 12.23 26.04 5.98
C VAL A 137 13.56 26.40 6.60
N ARG A 138 13.78 27.70 6.78
CA ARG A 138 14.93 28.26 7.47
C ARG A 138 14.47 29.19 8.60
N TRP A 139 15.14 29.11 9.74
CA TRP A 139 14.95 30.07 10.82
C TRP A 139 15.55 31.43 10.45
N THR A 140 14.87 32.51 10.81
CA THR A 140 15.36 33.89 10.74
C THR A 140 15.42 34.49 12.15
N GLU A 141 15.97 35.69 12.28
CA GLU A 141 16.04 36.38 13.59
C GLU A 141 14.64 36.61 14.17
N ASP A 142 13.67 36.96 13.33
CA ASP A 142 12.30 37.33 13.73
C ASP A 142 11.23 36.25 13.48
N GLY A 143 11.63 35.03 13.11
CA GLY A 143 10.68 33.95 12.81
C GLY A 143 11.25 32.87 11.90
N LEU A 144 10.55 32.57 10.80
CA LEU A 144 10.99 31.61 9.79
C LEU A 144 10.62 32.06 8.37
N VAL A 145 11.31 31.50 7.39
CA VAL A 145 11.01 31.65 5.97
C VAL A 145 10.80 30.27 5.36
N VAL A 146 9.74 30.14 4.56
CA VAL A 146 9.48 28.97 3.73
C VAL A 146 9.84 29.30 2.29
N ASN A 147 10.69 28.49 1.67
CA ASN A 147 10.98 28.54 0.24
C ASN A 147 10.03 27.57 -0.51
N GLY A 148 9.11 28.15 -1.27
CA GLY A 148 8.10 27.46 -2.05
C GLY A 148 6.81 27.16 -1.29
N TRP A 149 6.05 26.20 -1.82
CA TRP A 149 4.71 25.88 -1.34
C TRP A 149 4.71 24.77 -0.30
N LEU A 150 3.77 24.85 0.64
CA LEU A 150 3.60 23.87 1.71
C LEU A 150 2.51 22.84 1.38
N THR A 151 2.83 21.56 1.56
CA THR A 151 1.83 20.49 1.55
C THR A 151 1.06 20.45 2.88
N PRO A 152 -0.14 19.82 2.92
CA PRO A 152 -0.89 19.64 4.15
C PRO A 152 -0.09 18.91 5.25
N GLU A 153 0.70 17.91 4.87
CA GLU A 153 1.58 17.16 5.79
C GLU A 153 2.69 18.05 6.36
N GLN A 154 3.34 18.84 5.50
CA GLN A 154 4.37 19.80 5.92
C GLN A 154 3.82 20.87 6.86
N SER A 155 2.60 21.36 6.57
CA SER A 155 1.89 22.29 7.45
C SER A 155 1.60 21.66 8.81
N ALA A 156 1.08 20.43 8.84
CA ALA A 156 0.81 19.70 10.07
C ALA A 156 2.07 19.45 10.90
N ASP A 157 3.20 19.12 10.26
CA ASP A 157 4.49 18.95 10.94
C ASP A 157 4.99 20.26 11.55
N LEU A 158 4.82 21.40 10.87
CA LEU A 158 5.15 22.73 11.40
C LEU A 158 4.21 23.13 12.55
N VAL A 159 2.92 22.85 12.44
CA VAL A 159 1.93 23.04 13.52
C VAL A 159 2.33 22.22 14.76
N GLY A 160 2.80 20.99 14.55
CA GLY A 160 3.23 20.07 15.61
C GLY A 160 4.50 20.48 16.37
N LEU A 161 5.26 21.45 15.85
CA LEU A 161 6.49 21.94 16.51
C LEU A 161 6.23 22.68 17.82
N ASN A 162 5.09 23.35 17.92
CA ASN A 162 4.75 24.12 19.11
C ASN A 162 3.23 24.07 19.36
N PRO A 163 2.79 23.58 20.54
CA PRO A 163 1.37 23.45 20.85
C PRO A 163 0.66 24.78 21.11
N VAL A 164 1.38 25.91 21.14
CA VAL A 164 0.81 27.25 21.37
C VAL A 164 -0.13 27.64 20.22
N LEU A 165 -1.34 28.09 20.57
CA LEU A 165 -2.41 28.37 19.60
C LEU A 165 -2.02 29.48 18.60
N GLU A 166 -1.31 30.51 19.08
CA GLU A 166 -0.77 31.61 18.29
C GLU A 166 0.18 31.12 17.21
N TRP A 167 1.03 30.14 17.53
CA TRP A 167 1.92 29.50 16.57
C TRP A 167 1.13 28.71 15.53
N GLN A 168 0.18 27.89 15.97
CA GLN A 168 -0.61 27.04 15.07
C GLN A 168 -1.39 27.90 14.06
N CYS A 169 -2.04 28.98 14.50
CA CYS A 169 -2.73 29.90 13.60
C CYS A 169 -1.75 30.65 12.67
N ALA A 170 -0.57 31.04 13.14
CA ALA A 170 0.43 31.67 12.29
C ALA A 170 0.89 30.73 11.15
N ILE A 171 1.12 29.46 11.45
CA ILE A 171 1.45 28.43 10.45
C ILE A 171 0.27 28.18 9.49
N GLU A 172 -0.97 28.13 9.98
CA GLU A 172 -2.16 28.00 9.11
C GLU A 172 -2.27 29.17 8.12
N ARG A 173 -2.04 30.41 8.58
CA ARG A 173 -2.01 31.60 7.71
C ARG A 173 -0.87 31.54 6.71
N LEU A 174 0.32 31.11 7.14
CA LEU A 174 1.47 30.92 6.26
C LEU A 174 1.18 29.86 5.20
N ALA A 175 0.59 28.72 5.57
CA ALA A 175 0.22 27.64 4.65
C ALA A 175 -0.86 28.07 3.64
N ALA A 176 -1.77 28.97 4.02
CA ALA A 176 -2.75 29.56 3.11
C ALA A 176 -2.10 30.51 2.08
N GLN A 177 -1.01 31.20 2.45
CA GLN A 177 -0.25 32.07 1.55
C GLN A 177 0.73 31.29 0.68
N ALA A 178 1.39 30.27 1.24
CA ALA A 178 2.36 29.41 0.59
C ALA A 178 1.69 28.33 -0.29
N GLN A 179 0.78 28.76 -1.17
CA GLN A 179 0.12 27.94 -2.18
C GLN A 179 0.49 28.40 -3.59
N PRO A 180 0.50 27.50 -4.59
CA PRO A 180 0.61 27.91 -5.99
C PRO A 180 -0.51 28.88 -6.38
N PRO A 181 -0.36 29.66 -7.47
CA PRO A 181 -1.43 30.46 -8.03
C PRO A 181 -2.68 29.63 -8.33
N VAL A 182 -3.87 30.19 -8.16
CA VAL A 182 -5.16 29.50 -8.31
C VAL A 182 -5.26 28.61 -9.57
N PRO A 183 -4.81 29.04 -10.77
CA PRO A 183 -4.86 28.19 -11.97
C PRO A 183 -4.03 26.90 -11.88
N LEU A 184 -2.96 26.91 -11.07
CA LEU A 184 -1.98 25.83 -10.94
C LEU A 184 -2.15 25.02 -9.65
N GLN A 185 -3.06 25.41 -8.76
CA GLN A 185 -3.32 24.71 -7.51
C GLN A 185 -3.77 23.26 -7.76
N GLY A 186 -3.20 22.34 -6.98
CA GLY A 186 -3.45 20.89 -7.14
C GLY A 186 -2.80 20.25 -8.38
N ARG A 187 -2.09 21.02 -9.20
CA ARG A 187 -1.34 20.53 -10.37
C ARG A 187 0.16 20.79 -10.27
N LEU A 188 0.57 21.91 -9.68
CA LEU A 188 1.97 22.25 -9.47
C LEU A 188 2.44 21.83 -8.06
N PHE A 189 3.58 21.15 -7.99
CA PHE A 189 4.16 20.64 -6.75
C PHE A 189 5.67 20.83 -6.74
N TYR A 190 6.26 20.87 -5.56
CA TYR A 190 7.71 20.85 -5.40
C TYR A 190 8.10 19.68 -4.49
N HIS A 191 9.05 18.85 -4.94
CA HIS A 191 9.56 17.72 -4.16
C HIS A 191 10.95 18.07 -3.60
N PRO A 192 11.05 18.51 -2.33
CA PRO A 192 12.28 19.09 -1.78
C PRO A 192 13.40 18.08 -1.62
N ASP A 193 13.07 16.82 -1.36
CA ASP A 193 14.06 15.75 -1.25
C ASP A 193 14.84 15.52 -2.54
N HIS A 194 14.23 15.91 -3.65
CA HIS A 194 14.70 15.66 -5.00
C HIS A 194 15.09 16.93 -5.75
N ARG A 195 14.83 18.11 -5.17
CA ARG A 195 15.03 19.42 -5.80
C ARG A 195 14.41 19.50 -7.21
N VAL A 196 13.15 19.10 -7.30
CA VAL A 196 12.39 19.16 -8.56
C VAL A 196 11.09 19.90 -8.40
N LEU A 197 10.77 20.64 -9.45
CA LEU A 197 9.44 21.14 -9.74
C LEU A 197 8.68 20.04 -10.49
N ALA A 198 7.44 19.79 -10.09
CA ALA A 198 6.58 18.78 -10.69
C ALA A 198 5.25 19.38 -11.13
N PHE A 199 4.72 18.87 -12.24
CA PHE A 199 3.43 19.29 -12.78
C PHE A 199 2.59 18.08 -13.15
N ARG A 200 1.34 18.05 -12.68
CA ARG A 200 0.42 16.93 -12.85
C ARG A 200 -0.51 17.13 -14.06
N GLY A 201 -0.51 16.13 -14.94
CA GLY A 201 -1.31 16.10 -16.16
C GLY A 201 -0.68 16.87 -17.32
N TRP A 202 -1.50 17.19 -18.31
CA TRP A 202 -1.11 17.99 -19.47
C TRP A 202 -1.06 19.48 -19.11
N MET A 203 -0.15 20.26 -19.69
CA MET A 203 -0.02 21.70 -19.44
C MET A 203 -0.54 22.51 -20.63
N SER A 204 -1.50 23.43 -20.40
CA SER A 204 -1.97 24.35 -21.44
C SER A 204 -0.98 25.49 -21.68
N GLU A 205 -1.16 26.27 -22.74
CA GLU A 205 -0.33 27.47 -22.99
C GLU A 205 -0.53 28.53 -21.90
N ALA A 206 -1.77 28.70 -21.42
CA ALA A 206 -2.06 29.60 -20.30
C ALA A 206 -1.35 29.15 -19.00
N ASP A 207 -1.36 27.84 -18.70
CA ASP A 207 -0.65 27.30 -17.53
C ASP A 207 0.86 27.60 -17.59
N GLU A 208 1.47 27.54 -18.77
CA GLU A 208 2.89 27.83 -18.94
C GLU A 208 3.20 29.31 -18.74
N ILE A 209 2.35 30.21 -19.24
CA ILE A 209 2.52 31.66 -19.04
C ILE A 209 2.47 31.98 -17.54
N GLU A 210 1.47 31.45 -16.83
CA GLU A 210 1.36 31.59 -15.36
C GLU A 210 2.58 31.02 -14.65
N LEU A 211 3.03 29.83 -15.04
CA LEU A 211 4.20 29.19 -14.44
C LEU A 211 5.47 30.02 -14.65
N ARG A 212 5.68 30.56 -15.86
CA ARG A 212 6.83 31.42 -16.16
C ARG A 212 6.77 32.75 -15.41
N GLY A 213 5.57 33.27 -15.15
CA GLY A 213 5.37 34.46 -14.34
C GLY A 213 5.91 34.33 -12.91
N LEU A 214 5.99 33.11 -12.38
CA LEU A 214 6.54 32.83 -11.04
C LEU A 214 8.07 32.82 -10.96
N ALA A 215 8.77 32.94 -12.10
CA ALA A 215 10.22 32.85 -12.11
C ALA A 215 10.89 34.07 -11.44
N ASP A 216 10.23 35.22 -11.36
CA ASP A 216 10.76 36.47 -10.77
C ASP A 216 12.19 36.82 -11.24
N GLY A 217 12.53 36.49 -12.49
CA GLY A 217 13.87 36.70 -13.07
C GLY A 217 14.92 35.63 -12.73
N HIS A 218 14.56 34.58 -11.99
CA HIS A 218 15.42 33.42 -11.75
C HIS A 218 15.53 32.53 -13.00
N SER A 219 16.67 32.59 -13.69
CA SER A 219 16.95 31.79 -14.90
C SER A 219 16.81 30.28 -14.68
N ALA A 220 17.11 29.78 -13.48
CA ALA A 220 16.91 28.38 -13.11
C ALA A 220 15.42 28.00 -13.13
N PHE A 221 14.55 28.89 -12.67
CA PHE A 221 13.11 28.69 -12.68
C PHE A 221 12.56 28.76 -14.11
N GLU A 222 12.99 29.73 -14.91
CA GLU A 222 12.58 29.83 -16.33
C GLU A 222 12.95 28.59 -17.13
N SER A 223 14.16 28.06 -16.91
CA SER A 223 14.62 26.82 -17.53
C SER A 223 13.77 25.63 -17.06
N ALA A 224 13.48 25.55 -15.77
CA ALA A 224 12.64 24.49 -15.21
C ALA A 224 11.21 24.54 -15.78
N ALA A 225 10.60 25.72 -15.85
CA ALA A 225 9.27 25.92 -16.43
C ALA A 225 9.23 25.48 -17.90
N THR A 226 10.25 25.82 -18.69
CA THR A 226 10.37 25.41 -20.09
C THR A 226 10.46 23.89 -20.24
N GLN A 227 11.35 23.25 -19.46
CA GLN A 227 11.51 21.78 -19.49
C GLN A 227 10.23 21.07 -19.05
N LEU A 228 9.55 21.63 -18.05
CA LEU A 228 8.31 21.09 -17.52
C LEU A 228 7.17 21.18 -18.53
N ALA A 229 7.05 22.29 -19.26
CA ALA A 229 6.07 22.45 -20.35
C ALA A 229 6.30 21.44 -21.48
N ILE A 230 7.55 21.24 -21.90
CA ILE A 230 7.91 20.23 -22.92
C ILE A 230 7.52 18.83 -22.45
N ALA A 231 7.86 18.47 -21.20
CA ALA A 231 7.53 17.17 -20.64
C ALA A 231 6.01 16.96 -20.50
N ALA A 232 5.29 17.97 -20.01
CA ALA A 232 3.85 17.92 -19.78
C ALA A 232 3.01 17.96 -21.07
N ARG A 233 3.59 18.35 -22.21
CA ARG A 233 2.92 18.31 -23.53
C ARG A 233 3.39 17.16 -24.43
N ARG A 234 4.21 16.26 -23.89
CA ARG A 234 4.68 15.09 -24.65
C ARG A 234 3.49 14.24 -25.12
N LYS A 235 3.29 14.15 -26.43
CA LYS A 235 2.26 13.27 -27.02
C LYS A 235 2.73 11.82 -26.96
N THR A 236 1.87 10.96 -26.42
CA THR A 236 2.06 9.51 -26.42
C THR A 236 0.90 8.86 -27.14
N THR A 237 1.19 7.96 -28.08
CA THR A 237 0.19 7.26 -28.88
C THR A 237 0.43 5.77 -28.81
N VAL A 238 -0.64 4.99 -28.63
CA VAL A 238 -0.63 3.53 -28.69
C VAL A 238 -1.72 3.03 -29.63
N SER A 239 -1.54 1.81 -30.15
CA SER A 239 -2.63 1.11 -30.82
C SER A 239 -3.71 0.78 -29.80
N ALA A 240 -4.96 1.06 -30.12
CA ALA A 240 -6.09 0.85 -29.25
C ALA A 240 -7.13 -0.04 -29.92
N ALA A 241 -7.72 -0.94 -29.14
CA ALA A 241 -8.93 -1.62 -29.55
C ALA A 241 -10.06 -0.59 -29.80
N PRO A 242 -11.06 -0.93 -30.63
CA PRO A 242 -12.25 -0.10 -30.80
C PRO A 242 -12.86 0.26 -29.44
N ALA A 243 -13.26 1.51 -29.30
CA ALA A 243 -13.97 1.95 -28.11
C ALA A 243 -15.26 1.13 -27.96
N PRO A 244 -15.57 0.61 -26.75
CA PRO A 244 -16.76 -0.20 -26.56
C PRO A 244 -18.05 0.56 -26.86
N GLU A 245 -19.12 -0.16 -27.16
CA GLU A 245 -20.45 0.47 -27.31
C GLU A 245 -20.84 1.27 -26.05
N GLY A 246 -21.41 2.47 -26.25
CA GLY A 246 -21.74 3.38 -25.15
C GLY A 246 -20.53 4.07 -24.51
N PHE A 247 -19.35 3.99 -25.13
CA PHE A 247 -18.18 4.77 -24.72
C PHE A 247 -18.47 6.27 -24.74
N GLN A 248 -18.17 6.94 -23.63
CA GLN A 248 -18.22 8.39 -23.52
C GLN A 248 -16.86 8.89 -23.01
N LEU A 249 -16.21 9.77 -23.77
CA LEU A 249 -14.95 10.37 -23.33
C LEU A 249 -15.23 11.30 -22.14
N PRO A 250 -14.60 11.10 -20.97
CA PRO A 250 -14.83 11.97 -19.83
C PRO A 250 -14.51 13.44 -20.17
N PRO A 251 -15.36 14.42 -19.80
CA PRO A 251 -15.15 15.83 -20.16
C PRO A 251 -13.78 16.37 -19.73
N SER A 252 -13.30 15.93 -18.56
CA SER A 252 -11.98 16.28 -18.01
C SER A 252 -10.79 15.82 -18.86
N LEU A 253 -11.00 14.89 -19.78
CA LEU A 253 -9.97 14.32 -20.67
C LEU A 253 -10.12 14.79 -22.12
N SER A 254 -11.20 15.49 -22.46
CA SER A 254 -11.51 15.90 -23.84
C SER A 254 -10.41 16.72 -24.51
N GLN A 255 -9.68 17.53 -23.73
CA GLN A 255 -8.60 18.38 -24.23
C GLN A 255 -7.25 17.66 -24.35
N SER A 256 -7.06 16.55 -23.62
CA SER A 256 -5.77 15.85 -23.54
C SER A 256 -5.75 14.50 -24.23
N VAL A 257 -6.91 13.88 -24.45
CA VAL A 257 -7.04 12.52 -25.00
C VAL A 257 -7.77 12.55 -26.34
N THR A 258 -7.23 11.84 -27.32
CA THR A 258 -7.84 11.66 -28.65
C THR A 258 -7.87 10.18 -28.98
N ILE A 259 -9.02 9.68 -29.44
CA ILE A 259 -9.23 8.27 -29.83
C ILE A 259 -9.76 8.26 -31.25
N GLU A 260 -8.92 7.90 -32.21
CA GLU A 260 -9.24 7.92 -33.64
C GLU A 260 -8.53 6.78 -34.35
N ASN A 261 -9.15 6.20 -35.38
CA ASN A 261 -8.52 5.24 -36.30
C ASN A 261 -7.78 4.07 -35.62
N GLY A 262 -8.34 3.52 -34.52
CA GLY A 262 -7.71 2.42 -33.78
C GLY A 262 -6.44 2.82 -33.02
N GLN A 263 -6.30 4.11 -32.70
CA GLN A 263 -5.23 4.65 -31.88
C GLN A 263 -5.81 5.47 -30.72
N ALA A 264 -5.15 5.38 -29.57
CA ALA A 264 -5.42 6.25 -28.43
C ALA A 264 -4.17 7.09 -28.15
N SER A 265 -4.35 8.41 -28.09
CA SER A 265 -3.30 9.38 -27.82
C SER A 265 -3.61 10.16 -26.55
N ILE A 266 -2.58 10.49 -25.78
CA ILE A 266 -2.66 11.44 -24.67
C ILE A 266 -1.53 12.47 -24.75
N LEU A 267 -1.84 13.71 -24.41
CA LEU A 267 -0.87 14.77 -24.15
C LEU A 267 -0.45 14.73 -22.68
N GLY A 268 0.85 14.62 -22.43
CA GLY A 268 1.42 14.60 -21.08
C GLY A 268 1.30 13.25 -20.36
N PRO A 269 1.81 13.18 -19.13
CA PRO A 269 1.74 11.98 -18.32
C PRO A 269 0.31 11.71 -17.85
N MET A 270 -0.09 10.44 -17.89
CA MET A 270 -1.41 10.00 -17.42
C MET A 270 -1.38 9.70 -15.91
N SER A 271 -2.30 10.28 -15.14
CA SER A 271 -2.47 9.94 -13.73
C SER A 271 -3.31 8.67 -13.55
N ALA A 272 -3.20 8.03 -12.37
CA ALA A 272 -4.01 6.84 -12.07
C ALA A 272 -5.52 7.13 -12.09
N ALA A 273 -5.92 8.34 -11.67
CA ALA A 273 -7.31 8.79 -11.74
C ALA A 273 -7.79 8.94 -13.19
N GLN A 274 -6.98 9.55 -14.06
CA GLN A 274 -7.28 9.68 -15.50
C GLN A 274 -7.37 8.32 -16.19
N ARG A 275 -6.46 7.39 -15.87
CA ARG A 275 -6.52 6.01 -16.34
C ARG A 275 -7.83 5.34 -15.95
N ASN A 276 -8.24 5.45 -14.68
CA ASN A 276 -9.48 4.84 -14.21
C ASN A 276 -10.72 5.48 -14.86
N ALA A 277 -10.71 6.81 -15.04
CA ALA A 277 -11.74 7.54 -15.75
C ALA A 277 -11.87 7.07 -17.20
N LEU A 278 -10.76 6.92 -17.92
CA LEU A 278 -10.75 6.45 -19.31
C LEU A 278 -11.02 4.95 -19.47
N ALA A 279 -10.66 4.13 -18.48
CA ALA A 279 -10.85 2.67 -18.53
C ALA A 279 -12.25 2.24 -18.11
N THR A 280 -12.78 2.83 -17.03
CA THR A 280 -14.04 2.40 -16.39
C THR A 280 -15.08 3.51 -16.31
N GLY A 281 -14.67 4.77 -16.15
CA GLY A 281 -15.60 5.90 -16.13
C GLY A 281 -16.24 6.15 -17.50
N SER A 282 -15.48 5.90 -18.57
CA SER A 282 -15.99 5.98 -19.94
C SER A 282 -17.03 4.92 -20.29
N LEU A 283 -17.24 3.94 -19.41
CA LEU A 283 -18.19 2.83 -19.58
C LEU A 283 -19.42 3.01 -18.66
N ASN A 284 -19.68 4.23 -18.17
CA ASN A 284 -20.82 4.52 -17.31
C ASN A 284 -22.18 4.23 -17.95
N ALA A 285 -22.29 4.25 -19.28
CA ALA A 285 -23.50 3.86 -20.01
C ALA A 285 -23.72 2.32 -20.03
N ARG A 286 -22.66 1.53 -19.78
CA ARG A 286 -22.73 0.06 -19.70
C ARG A 286 -22.87 -0.44 -18.25
N ARG A 287 -23.19 0.44 -17.30
CA ARG A 287 -23.40 0.05 -15.90
C ARG A 287 -24.82 -0.49 -15.78
N GLU A 288 -24.94 -1.74 -15.36
CA GLU A 288 -26.24 -2.40 -15.22
C GLU A 288 -26.68 -2.41 -13.76
N LEU A 289 -27.93 -2.03 -13.52
CA LEU A 289 -28.56 -2.21 -12.23
C LEU A 289 -28.99 -3.69 -12.11
N PRO A 290 -28.46 -4.46 -11.14
CA PRO A 290 -28.91 -5.82 -10.93
C PRO A 290 -30.31 -5.77 -10.31
N GLY A 291 -31.34 -6.08 -11.11
CA GLY A 291 -32.73 -6.17 -10.68
C GLY A 291 -33.53 -7.10 -11.60
N ASP A 292 -34.84 -7.18 -11.36
CA ASP A 292 -35.73 -8.12 -12.05
C ASP A 292 -35.70 -7.96 -13.59
N ALA A 293 -35.80 -6.72 -14.10
CA ALA A 293 -35.77 -6.47 -15.53
C ALA A 293 -34.46 -6.96 -16.20
N THR A 294 -33.32 -6.70 -15.56
CA THR A 294 -32.01 -7.15 -16.04
C THR A 294 -31.92 -8.67 -16.00
N ARG A 295 -32.35 -9.31 -14.90
CA ARG A 295 -32.42 -10.77 -14.77
C ARG A 295 -33.26 -11.40 -15.88
N ASP A 296 -34.47 -10.90 -16.09
CA ASP A 296 -35.43 -11.47 -17.04
C ASP A 296 -34.91 -11.33 -18.48
N SER A 297 -34.27 -10.20 -18.81
CA SER A 297 -33.59 -10.01 -20.09
C SER A 297 -32.45 -11.01 -20.32
N ILE A 298 -31.66 -11.31 -19.27
CA ILE A 298 -30.55 -12.26 -19.32
C ILE A 298 -31.07 -13.68 -19.50
N LEU A 299 -32.07 -14.07 -18.72
CA LEU A 299 -32.70 -15.39 -18.79
C LEU A 299 -33.34 -15.64 -20.15
N ALA A 300 -34.05 -14.66 -20.70
CA ALA A 300 -34.64 -14.73 -22.04
C ALA A 300 -33.55 -14.94 -23.09
N ALA A 301 -32.49 -14.13 -23.07
CA ALA A 301 -31.39 -14.22 -24.01
C ALA A 301 -30.61 -15.54 -23.92
N LEU A 302 -30.40 -16.07 -22.71
CA LEU A 302 -29.75 -17.37 -22.51
C LEU A 302 -30.62 -18.55 -22.94
N THR A 303 -31.94 -18.45 -22.76
CA THR A 303 -32.92 -19.47 -23.16
C THR A 303 -33.09 -19.52 -24.68
N ASP A 304 -33.09 -18.36 -25.34
CA ASP A 304 -33.11 -18.25 -26.80
C ASP A 304 -31.84 -18.86 -27.42
N ALA A 305 -30.68 -18.65 -26.79
CA ALA A 305 -29.42 -19.26 -27.19
C ALA A 305 -29.35 -20.78 -26.93
N GLY A 306 -30.27 -21.36 -26.14
CA GLY A 306 -30.35 -22.79 -25.87
C GLY A 306 -31.06 -23.13 -24.55
N PRO A 307 -31.51 -24.38 -24.37
CA PRO A 307 -32.25 -24.77 -23.17
C PRO A 307 -31.39 -24.61 -21.90
N LEU A 308 -31.95 -23.95 -20.90
CA LEU A 308 -31.40 -23.87 -19.54
C LEU A 308 -32.07 -24.90 -18.64
N THR A 309 -31.26 -25.56 -17.80
CA THR A 309 -31.77 -26.42 -16.71
C THR A 309 -32.35 -25.59 -15.56
N ALA A 310 -33.17 -26.21 -14.72
CA ALA A 310 -33.73 -25.56 -13.52
C ALA A 310 -32.63 -25.06 -12.56
N GLU A 311 -31.55 -25.83 -12.40
CA GLU A 311 -30.40 -25.43 -11.57
C GLU A 311 -29.67 -24.21 -12.14
N GLN A 312 -29.44 -24.16 -13.46
CA GLN A 312 -28.83 -22.99 -14.10
C GLN A 312 -29.70 -21.74 -13.98
N ARG A 313 -31.03 -21.86 -14.12
CA ARG A 313 -31.94 -20.73 -13.89
C ARG A 313 -31.88 -20.23 -12.45
N ALA A 314 -31.90 -21.13 -11.48
CA ALA A 314 -31.78 -20.78 -10.06
C ALA A 314 -30.45 -20.06 -9.73
N VAL A 315 -29.35 -20.44 -10.38
CA VAL A 315 -28.05 -19.75 -10.23
C VAL A 315 -28.12 -18.30 -10.73
N VAL A 316 -28.74 -18.09 -11.89
CA VAL A 316 -28.94 -16.72 -12.42
C VAL A 316 -29.85 -15.94 -11.49
N GLU A 317 -31.00 -16.47 -11.09
CA GLU A 317 -31.97 -15.81 -10.21
C GLU A 317 -31.36 -15.38 -8.88
N LYS A 318 -30.57 -16.26 -8.24
CA LYS A 318 -29.94 -16.00 -6.95
C LYS A 318 -29.04 -14.76 -6.96
N ARG A 319 -28.46 -14.40 -8.11
CA ARG A 319 -27.56 -13.25 -8.25
C ARG A 319 -28.29 -11.90 -8.17
N PHE A 320 -29.60 -11.88 -8.41
CA PHE A 320 -30.42 -10.67 -8.52
C PHE A 320 -31.41 -10.51 -7.36
N LEU A 321 -31.21 -11.19 -6.22
CA LEU A 321 -32.10 -11.13 -5.05
C LEU A 321 -31.96 -9.85 -4.20
N ASP A 322 -31.07 -8.93 -4.57
CA ASP A 322 -30.85 -7.68 -3.84
C ASP A 322 -31.81 -6.59 -4.33
N ASN A 323 -32.35 -5.76 -3.42
CA ASN A 323 -33.15 -4.58 -3.79
C ASN A 323 -32.24 -3.36 -4.01
N PRO A 324 -31.89 -3.02 -5.26
CA PRO A 324 -30.92 -1.95 -5.53
C PRO A 324 -31.40 -0.57 -5.09
N ALA A 325 -32.72 -0.36 -4.99
CA ALA A 325 -33.29 0.90 -4.51
C ALA A 325 -32.97 1.13 -3.02
N ASP A 326 -33.06 0.08 -2.19
CA ASP A 326 -32.70 0.17 -0.76
C ASP A 326 -31.23 0.50 -0.57
N ALA A 327 -30.36 -0.07 -1.40
CA ALA A 327 -28.93 0.20 -1.36
C ALA A 327 -28.61 1.65 -1.73
N LEU A 328 -29.30 2.22 -2.73
CA LEU A 328 -29.14 3.63 -3.09
C LEU A 328 -29.68 4.56 -1.99
N ILE A 329 -30.86 4.27 -1.43
CA ILE A 329 -31.44 5.04 -0.31
C ILE A 329 -30.48 5.04 0.88
N ALA A 330 -29.94 3.88 1.25
CA ALA A 330 -28.96 3.76 2.32
C ALA A 330 -27.69 4.57 2.05
N ALA A 331 -27.18 4.56 0.82
CA ALA A 331 -26.01 5.35 0.43
C ALA A 331 -26.26 6.86 0.55
N ILE A 332 -27.42 7.34 0.09
CA ILE A 332 -27.81 8.75 0.18
C ILE A 332 -28.03 9.17 1.65
N ASN A 333 -28.75 8.37 2.43
CA ASN A 333 -28.97 8.66 3.86
C ASN A 333 -27.66 8.68 4.65
N THR A 334 -26.74 7.76 4.35
CA THR A 334 -25.40 7.74 4.98
C THR A 334 -24.59 8.99 4.60
N ALA A 335 -24.65 9.43 3.35
CA ALA A 335 -24.00 10.66 2.91
C ALA A 335 -24.61 11.93 3.51
N GLY A 336 -25.86 11.87 3.96
CA GLY A 336 -26.55 12.94 4.70
C GLY A 336 -26.12 13.07 6.16
N VAL A 337 -25.32 12.13 6.69
CA VAL A 337 -24.76 12.20 8.05
C VAL A 337 -23.42 12.94 8.00
N SER A 338 -23.39 14.17 8.50
CA SER A 338 -22.14 14.91 8.67
C SER A 338 -21.31 14.32 9.82
N ALA A 339 -20.02 14.10 9.61
CA ALA A 339 -19.08 13.78 10.68
C ALA A 339 -18.67 15.05 11.45
N PRO A 340 -18.34 14.96 12.75
CA PRO A 340 -17.76 16.09 13.47
C PRO A 340 -16.44 16.51 12.80
N THR A 341 -16.26 17.82 12.62
CA THR A 341 -15.04 18.39 12.03
C THR A 341 -14.25 19.14 13.10
N ARG A 342 -12.94 19.29 12.91
CA ARG A 342 -12.10 20.01 13.86
C ARG A 342 -12.00 21.48 13.46
N LYS A 343 -12.14 22.39 14.42
CA LYS A 343 -11.86 23.82 14.22
C LYS A 343 -10.37 24.02 13.94
N THR A 344 -10.07 24.98 13.07
CA THR A 344 -8.70 25.45 12.84
C THR A 344 -8.19 26.22 14.06
N ALA A 345 -6.87 26.29 14.21
CA ALA A 345 -6.27 27.06 15.30
C ALA A 345 -6.63 28.55 15.20
N CYS A 346 -6.75 29.09 13.99
CA CYS A 346 -7.20 30.47 13.79
C CYS A 346 -8.66 30.72 14.21
N GLU A 347 -9.57 29.77 14.03
CA GLU A 347 -10.95 29.89 14.53
C GLU A 347 -10.97 29.87 16.05
N LEU A 348 -10.22 28.96 16.68
CA LEU A 348 -10.08 28.91 18.14
C LEU A 348 -9.43 30.19 18.69
N MET A 349 -8.49 30.79 17.96
CA MET A 349 -7.92 32.09 18.32
C MET A 349 -8.96 33.20 18.25
N ALA A 350 -9.79 33.22 17.20
CA ALA A 350 -10.84 34.21 17.06
C ALA A 350 -11.86 34.11 18.22
N GLU A 351 -12.23 32.90 18.62
CA GLU A 351 -13.10 32.65 19.77
C GLU A 351 -12.46 33.11 21.09
N ARG A 352 -11.18 32.81 21.30
CA ARG A 352 -10.42 33.31 22.47
C ARG A 352 -10.43 34.83 22.52
N ASN A 353 -10.14 35.48 21.38
CA ASN A 353 -10.10 36.95 21.27
C ASN A 353 -11.48 37.58 21.44
N ALA A 354 -12.56 36.85 21.12
CA ALA A 354 -13.93 37.25 21.39
C ALA A 354 -14.36 37.03 22.85
N GLY A 355 -13.47 36.53 23.72
CA GLY A 355 -13.71 36.35 25.15
C GLY A 355 -14.26 34.97 25.55
N VAL A 356 -14.25 33.98 24.65
CA VAL A 356 -14.66 32.60 24.98
C VAL A 356 -13.58 31.92 25.83
N THR A 357 -13.95 31.48 27.04
CA THR A 357 -13.01 30.88 28.00
C THR A 357 -12.80 29.37 27.81
N ASP A 358 -13.80 28.66 27.28
CA ASP A 358 -13.77 27.21 27.09
C ASP A 358 -13.79 26.87 25.60
N LEU A 359 -12.60 26.66 25.04
CA LEU A 359 -12.39 26.48 23.60
C LEU A 359 -12.68 25.03 23.20
N VAL A 360 -13.79 24.81 22.51
CA VAL A 360 -14.16 23.49 21.98
C VAL A 360 -13.50 23.29 20.62
N SER A 361 -12.61 22.29 20.52
CA SER A 361 -11.84 22.00 19.31
C SER A 361 -12.64 21.33 18.19
N GLU A 362 -13.83 20.83 18.48
CA GLU A 362 -14.69 20.11 17.55
C GLU A 362 -15.95 20.92 17.23
N ILE A 363 -16.29 20.96 15.95
CA ILE A 363 -17.60 21.37 15.45
C ILE A 363 -18.47 20.11 15.52
N ALA A 364 -19.50 20.16 16.36
CA ALA A 364 -20.44 19.05 16.49
C ALA A 364 -21.05 18.71 15.13
N ALA A 365 -21.24 17.41 14.87
CA ALA A 365 -21.98 16.95 13.70
C ALA A 365 -23.37 17.62 13.69
N GLY A 366 -23.76 18.14 12.53
CA GLY A 366 -25.12 18.60 12.31
C GLY A 366 -26.13 17.45 12.39
N PRO A 367 -27.44 17.75 12.56
CA PRO A 367 -28.46 16.73 12.49
C PRO A 367 -28.42 16.03 11.11
N PRO A 368 -28.67 14.71 11.06
CA PRO A 368 -28.60 13.96 9.80
C PRO A 368 -29.70 14.44 8.84
N SER A 369 -29.31 14.73 7.60
CA SER A 369 -30.24 15.08 6.51
C SER A 369 -30.72 13.80 5.83
N LEU A 370 -31.78 13.18 6.33
CA LEU A 370 -32.35 11.95 5.76
C LEU A 370 -33.33 12.27 4.62
N LEU A 371 -33.46 11.34 3.68
CA LEU A 371 -34.48 11.38 2.64
C LEU A 371 -35.88 11.28 3.26
N ASN A 372 -36.84 12.00 2.66
CA ASN A 372 -38.23 11.90 3.02
C ASN A 372 -38.92 10.72 2.29
N ALA A 373 -40.13 10.36 2.71
CA ALA A 373 -40.87 9.22 2.14
C ALA A 373 -41.20 9.41 0.64
N GLU A 374 -41.39 10.64 0.18
CA GLU A 374 -41.66 10.95 -1.23
C GLU A 374 -40.43 10.69 -2.10
N GLN A 375 -39.26 11.13 -1.65
CA GLN A 375 -37.97 10.87 -2.28
C GLN A 375 -37.65 9.37 -2.31
N GLU A 376 -37.87 8.64 -1.21
CA GLU A 376 -37.64 7.19 -1.16
C GLU A 376 -38.56 6.44 -2.14
N ASN A 377 -39.84 6.80 -2.21
CA ASN A 377 -40.79 6.20 -3.13
C ASN A 377 -40.43 6.50 -4.59
N LEU A 378 -40.03 7.74 -4.90
CA LEU A 378 -39.56 8.13 -6.22
C LEU A 378 -38.34 7.30 -6.65
N ILE A 379 -37.38 7.08 -5.74
CA ILE A 379 -36.20 6.24 -6.02
C ILE A 379 -36.63 4.81 -6.33
N ARG A 380 -37.52 4.22 -5.53
CA ARG A 380 -38.03 2.85 -5.76
C ARG A 380 -38.75 2.72 -7.11
N GLU A 381 -39.58 3.70 -7.46
CA GLU A 381 -40.29 3.75 -8.74
C GLU A 381 -39.31 3.85 -9.92
N ARG A 382 -38.39 4.80 -9.87
CA ARG A 382 -37.44 5.07 -10.97
C ARG A 382 -36.44 3.95 -11.17
N LEU A 383 -36.00 3.27 -10.11
CA LEU A 383 -35.08 2.12 -10.23
C LEU A 383 -35.81 0.83 -10.61
N GLY A 384 -37.13 0.74 -10.39
CA GLY A 384 -37.96 -0.35 -10.89
C GLY A 384 -38.23 -0.28 -12.39
N ALA A 385 -38.18 0.92 -12.98
CA ALA A 385 -38.30 1.13 -14.43
C ALA A 385 -36.92 1.06 -15.12
N ALA A 386 -36.67 0.01 -15.90
CA ALA A 386 -35.47 -0.10 -16.73
C ALA A 386 -35.72 0.43 -18.16
N PRO A 387 -34.78 1.17 -18.78
CA PRO A 387 -33.48 1.60 -18.26
C PRO A 387 -33.57 2.84 -17.33
N VAL A 388 -32.67 2.92 -16.35
CA VAL A 388 -32.59 4.05 -15.42
C VAL A 388 -31.84 5.22 -16.05
N ASP A 389 -32.49 6.38 -16.11
CA ASP A 389 -31.85 7.65 -16.49
C ASP A 389 -31.13 8.25 -15.26
N TRP A 390 -29.85 7.91 -15.14
CA TRP A 390 -28.99 8.36 -14.04
C TRP A 390 -28.67 9.85 -14.06
N ASP A 391 -28.76 10.51 -15.22
CA ASP A 391 -28.40 11.91 -15.36
C ASP A 391 -29.58 12.80 -14.96
N ALA A 392 -30.82 12.34 -15.14
CA ALA A 392 -32.04 13.01 -14.68
C ALA A 392 -32.41 12.71 -13.21
N LEU A 393 -31.91 11.60 -12.64
CA LEU A 393 -32.30 11.14 -11.30
C LEU A 393 -32.02 12.15 -10.17
N PRO A 394 -30.85 12.81 -10.08
CA PRO A 394 -30.58 13.77 -9.01
C PRO A 394 -31.59 14.94 -9.01
N THR A 395 -31.85 15.51 -10.18
CA THR A 395 -32.80 16.63 -10.34
C THR A 395 -34.22 16.22 -9.96
N ALA A 396 -34.62 14.98 -10.26
CA ALA A 396 -35.93 14.46 -9.88
C ALA A 396 -36.08 14.30 -8.37
N ILE A 397 -35.04 13.79 -7.68
CA ILE A 397 -35.04 13.65 -6.21
C ILE A 397 -35.01 15.03 -5.53
N GLU A 398 -34.25 15.98 -6.08
CA GLU A 398 -34.15 17.34 -5.57
C GLU A 398 -35.48 18.10 -5.67
N ALA A 399 -36.28 17.83 -6.71
CA ALA A 399 -37.62 18.39 -6.86
C ALA A 399 -38.61 17.91 -5.76
N ALA A 400 -38.41 16.71 -5.21
CA ALA A 400 -39.20 16.14 -4.11
C ALA A 400 -38.65 16.49 -2.71
N GLY A 401 -37.46 17.13 -2.63
CA GLY A 401 -36.85 17.57 -1.39
C GLY A 401 -35.37 17.93 -1.57
N SER A 402 -34.86 18.88 -0.77
CA SER A 402 -33.47 19.33 -0.90
C SER A 402 -32.46 18.21 -0.66
N LEU A 403 -31.44 18.11 -1.51
CA LEU A 403 -30.29 17.23 -1.32
C LEU A 403 -29.05 18.03 -0.94
N THR A 404 -28.24 17.48 -0.03
CA THR A 404 -26.92 18.05 0.24
C THR A 404 -25.93 17.71 -0.90
N PRO A 405 -24.85 18.48 -1.10
CA PRO A 405 -23.82 18.14 -2.09
C PRO A 405 -23.22 16.73 -1.90
N ALA A 406 -23.08 16.29 -0.65
CA ALA A 406 -22.62 14.95 -0.31
C ALA A 406 -23.60 13.88 -0.83
N GLN A 407 -24.90 14.09 -0.62
CA GLN A 407 -25.95 13.22 -1.13
C GLN A 407 -25.96 13.17 -2.65
N THR A 408 -25.88 14.30 -3.34
CA THR A 408 -25.81 14.33 -4.82
C THR A 408 -24.59 13.58 -5.33
N SER A 409 -23.42 13.76 -4.71
CA SER A 409 -22.21 13.03 -5.10
C SER A 409 -22.30 11.52 -4.83
N SER A 410 -23.05 11.11 -3.80
CA SER A 410 -23.28 9.70 -3.47
C SER A 410 -24.05 8.95 -4.55
N ILE A 411 -24.96 9.63 -5.28
CA ILE A 411 -25.70 9.04 -6.40
C ILE A 411 -24.74 8.67 -7.55
N ALA A 412 -23.85 9.60 -7.91
CA ALA A 412 -22.82 9.34 -8.92
C ALA A 412 -21.83 8.24 -8.46
N ALA A 413 -21.45 8.25 -7.18
CA ALA A 413 -20.61 7.21 -6.59
C ALA A 413 -21.30 5.83 -6.64
N PHE A 414 -22.60 5.77 -6.31
CA PHE A 414 -23.39 4.55 -6.40
C PHE A 414 -23.43 4.02 -7.84
N ARG A 415 -23.75 4.86 -8.84
CA ARG A 415 -23.70 4.48 -10.27
C ARG A 415 -22.34 3.91 -10.65
N SER A 416 -21.25 4.53 -10.19
CA SER A 416 -19.89 4.09 -10.49
C SER A 416 -19.51 2.77 -9.80
N SER A 417 -20.23 2.39 -8.74
CA SER A 417 -20.05 1.11 -8.02
C SER A 417 -20.75 -0.07 -8.68
N LEU A 418 -21.79 0.19 -9.50
CA LEU A 418 -22.54 -0.85 -10.21
C LEU A 418 -21.62 -1.64 -11.16
N PRO A 419 -21.86 -2.95 -11.37
CA PRO A 419 -21.07 -3.71 -12.33
C PRO A 419 -21.30 -3.19 -13.76
N THR A 420 -20.25 -3.20 -14.59
CA THR A 420 -20.45 -3.08 -16.04
C THR A 420 -21.14 -4.33 -16.58
N THR A 421 -21.80 -4.23 -17.75
CA THR A 421 -22.37 -5.38 -18.47
C THR A 421 -21.34 -6.50 -18.58
N GLY A 422 -20.10 -6.20 -18.99
CA GLY A 422 -19.03 -7.19 -19.06
C GLY A 422 -18.68 -7.82 -17.71
N ALA A 423 -18.61 -7.03 -16.64
CA ALA A 423 -18.35 -7.56 -15.30
C ALA A 423 -19.47 -8.46 -14.80
N LEU A 424 -20.73 -8.03 -14.91
CA LEU A 424 -21.90 -8.80 -14.49
C LEU A 424 -21.98 -10.13 -15.24
N ARG A 425 -21.89 -10.09 -16.58
CA ARG A 425 -21.99 -11.27 -17.44
C ARG A 425 -20.85 -12.25 -17.21
N ARG A 426 -19.63 -11.76 -16.97
CA ARG A 426 -18.49 -12.61 -16.56
C ARG A 426 -18.75 -13.29 -15.22
N THR A 427 -19.25 -12.56 -14.22
CA THR A 427 -19.53 -13.18 -12.91
C THR A 427 -20.59 -14.27 -13.01
N LEU A 428 -21.66 -14.03 -13.79
CA LEU A 428 -22.68 -15.05 -14.07
C LEU A 428 -22.11 -16.29 -14.76
N PHE A 429 -21.20 -16.09 -15.73
CA PHE A 429 -20.50 -17.20 -16.36
C PHE A 429 -19.68 -18.03 -15.36
N GLU A 430 -18.94 -17.37 -14.46
CA GLU A 430 -18.18 -18.05 -13.41
C GLU A 430 -19.09 -18.80 -12.42
N ASP A 431 -20.23 -18.22 -12.05
CA ASP A 431 -21.22 -18.87 -11.17
C ASP A 431 -21.82 -20.13 -11.81
N LEU A 432 -22.18 -20.06 -13.10
CA LEU A 432 -22.70 -21.20 -13.86
C LEU A 432 -21.65 -22.30 -14.07
N LEU A 433 -20.37 -21.95 -14.22
CA LEU A 433 -19.29 -22.94 -14.26
C LEU A 433 -19.05 -23.61 -12.90
N ARG A 434 -19.09 -22.83 -11.81
CA ARG A 434 -18.93 -23.35 -10.46
C ARG A 434 -20.05 -24.32 -10.09
N SER A 435 -21.30 -24.01 -10.45
CA SER A 435 -22.42 -24.91 -10.22
C SER A 435 -22.24 -26.22 -10.99
N ALA A 436 -21.91 -26.15 -12.28
CA ALA A 436 -21.66 -27.34 -13.09
C ALA A 436 -20.50 -28.21 -12.56
N ALA A 437 -19.42 -27.59 -12.07
CA ALA A 437 -18.30 -28.31 -11.45
C ALA A 437 -18.71 -29.01 -10.14
N ALA A 438 -19.55 -28.35 -9.33
CA ALA A 438 -20.08 -28.95 -8.10
C ALA A 438 -20.96 -30.17 -8.43
N ASP A 439 -21.82 -30.07 -9.45
CA ASP A 439 -22.68 -31.18 -9.90
C ASP A 439 -21.86 -32.36 -10.41
N ALA A 440 -20.82 -32.08 -11.22
CA ALA A 440 -19.90 -33.10 -11.70
C ALA A 440 -19.18 -33.82 -10.55
N SER A 441 -18.71 -33.08 -9.54
CA SER A 441 -18.05 -33.66 -8.36
C SER A 441 -18.99 -34.51 -7.50
N ALA A 442 -20.29 -34.21 -7.53
CA ALA A 442 -21.34 -34.95 -6.84
C ALA A 442 -21.88 -36.13 -7.67
N GLY A 443 -21.33 -36.42 -8.86
CA GLY A 443 -21.81 -37.47 -9.76
C GLY A 443 -23.17 -37.17 -10.41
N ARG A 444 -23.62 -35.92 -10.38
CA ARG A 444 -24.85 -35.46 -11.05
C ARG A 444 -24.56 -35.03 -12.49
N PRO A 445 -25.54 -35.05 -13.41
CA PRO A 445 -25.37 -34.49 -14.75
C PRO A 445 -24.98 -33.02 -14.64
N ALA A 446 -23.83 -32.63 -15.20
CA ALA A 446 -23.33 -31.26 -15.17
C ALA A 446 -23.68 -30.54 -16.48
N PRO A 447 -24.75 -29.72 -16.52
CA PRO A 447 -25.15 -29.06 -17.75
C PRO A 447 -24.12 -28.00 -18.14
N THR A 448 -23.41 -28.25 -19.24
CA THR A 448 -22.43 -27.30 -19.78
C THR A 448 -23.11 -26.26 -20.65
N LEU A 449 -22.69 -25.00 -20.54
CA LEU A 449 -23.13 -23.94 -21.45
C LEU A 449 -22.69 -24.23 -22.89
N ASN A 450 -23.60 -24.05 -23.84
CA ASN A 450 -23.28 -24.19 -25.26
C ASN A 450 -22.40 -23.01 -25.75
N ALA A 451 -21.90 -23.09 -26.99
CA ALA A 451 -21.00 -22.06 -27.53
C ALA A 451 -21.67 -20.68 -27.66
N GLN A 452 -22.95 -20.64 -27.99
CA GLN A 452 -23.70 -19.38 -28.15
C GLN A 452 -23.93 -18.71 -26.79
N GLN A 453 -24.36 -19.45 -25.77
CA GLN A 453 -24.52 -18.97 -24.39
C GLN A 453 -23.19 -18.47 -23.81
N ARG A 454 -22.09 -19.20 -24.03
CA ARG A 454 -20.74 -18.76 -23.64
C ARG A 454 -20.35 -17.44 -24.30
N THR A 455 -20.62 -17.30 -25.59
CA THR A 455 -20.33 -16.08 -26.35
C THR A 455 -21.16 -14.91 -25.84
N LEU A 456 -22.46 -15.13 -25.59
CA LEU A 456 -23.38 -14.13 -25.06
C LEU A 456 -22.94 -13.58 -23.69
N LEU A 457 -22.41 -14.43 -22.81
CA LEU A 457 -21.91 -14.02 -21.50
C LEU A 457 -20.51 -13.37 -21.56
N LEU A 458 -19.62 -13.84 -22.44
CA LEU A 458 -18.22 -13.41 -22.43
C LEU A 458 -17.89 -12.28 -23.42
N ALA A 459 -18.67 -12.11 -24.50
CA ALA A 459 -18.36 -11.10 -25.52
C ALA A 459 -18.28 -9.66 -24.96
N PRO A 460 -19.24 -9.18 -24.12
CA PRO A 460 -19.14 -7.84 -23.53
C PRO A 460 -17.91 -7.69 -22.64
N TYR A 461 -17.57 -8.73 -21.88
CA TYR A 461 -16.37 -8.75 -21.04
C TYR A 461 -15.08 -8.65 -21.88
N LEU A 462 -15.00 -9.38 -22.99
CA LEU A 462 -13.82 -9.39 -23.86
C LEU A 462 -13.60 -8.03 -24.52
N GLU A 463 -14.67 -7.37 -24.97
CA GLU A 463 -14.63 -6.01 -25.52
C GLU A 463 -14.11 -5.01 -24.49
N GLU A 464 -14.71 -4.97 -23.29
CA GLU A 464 -14.26 -4.11 -22.20
C GLU A 464 -12.84 -4.44 -21.73
N HIS A 465 -12.46 -5.72 -21.76
CA HIS A 465 -11.12 -6.15 -21.38
C HIS A 465 -10.08 -5.62 -22.37
N ARG A 466 -10.32 -5.76 -23.68
CA ARG A 466 -9.43 -5.25 -24.73
C ARG A 466 -9.27 -3.73 -24.61
N TRP A 467 -10.38 -3.00 -24.42
CA TRP A 467 -10.34 -1.56 -24.15
C TRP A 467 -9.47 -1.22 -22.93
N ARG A 468 -9.72 -1.88 -21.80
CA ARG A 468 -8.93 -1.67 -20.57
C ARG A 468 -7.45 -1.98 -20.76
N GLN A 469 -7.09 -2.98 -21.57
CA GLN A 469 -5.69 -3.25 -21.90
C GLN A 469 -5.08 -2.11 -22.72
N SER A 470 -5.77 -1.60 -23.74
CA SER A 470 -5.31 -0.43 -24.50
C SER A 470 -5.10 0.80 -23.62
N VAL A 471 -6.02 1.06 -22.67
CA VAL A 471 -5.85 2.17 -21.70
C VAL A 471 -4.66 1.92 -20.75
N ARG A 472 -4.42 0.67 -20.34
CA ARG A 472 -3.24 0.32 -19.52
C ARG A 472 -1.93 0.48 -20.29
N GLU A 473 -1.91 0.12 -21.56
CA GLU A 473 -0.77 0.31 -22.44
C GLU A 473 -0.50 1.80 -22.64
N LEU A 474 -1.54 2.61 -22.90
CA LEU A 474 -1.42 4.06 -22.98
C LEU A 474 -0.89 4.65 -21.67
N PHE A 475 -1.44 4.23 -20.52
CA PHE A 475 -0.98 4.66 -19.20
C PHE A 475 0.50 4.34 -18.97
N ARG A 476 0.92 3.11 -19.30
CA ARG A 476 2.32 2.68 -19.15
C ARG A 476 3.24 3.45 -20.10
N ALA A 477 2.82 3.68 -21.34
CA ALA A 477 3.59 4.40 -22.35
C ALA A 477 3.73 5.89 -22.02
N ALA A 478 2.68 6.50 -21.46
CA ALA A 478 2.66 7.90 -21.05
C ALA A 478 3.37 8.14 -19.71
N HIS A 479 3.60 7.09 -18.93
CA HIS A 479 4.26 7.19 -17.63
C HIS A 479 5.78 7.37 -17.77
N VAL A 480 6.33 8.31 -17.01
CA VAL A 480 7.77 8.55 -16.91
C VAL A 480 8.24 8.09 -15.53
N VAL A 481 9.01 7.00 -15.50
CA VAL A 481 9.61 6.50 -14.25
C VAL A 481 10.78 7.39 -13.88
N LYS A 482 10.66 8.14 -12.78
CA LYS A 482 11.73 9.01 -12.31
C LYS A 482 12.85 8.25 -11.60
N TYR A 483 12.50 7.26 -10.78
CA TYR A 483 13.45 6.47 -10.00
C TYR A 483 13.34 4.99 -10.37
N PRO A 484 14.04 4.55 -11.43
CA PRO A 484 14.14 3.12 -11.72
C PRO A 484 14.80 2.43 -10.51
N TRP A 485 14.17 1.35 -10.02
CA TRP A 485 14.68 0.52 -8.91
C TRP A 485 14.60 1.12 -7.49
N SER A 486 13.65 2.03 -7.24
CA SER A 486 13.38 2.57 -5.90
C SER A 486 12.59 1.65 -4.96
N GLY A 487 12.04 0.54 -5.45
CA GLY A 487 11.27 -0.39 -4.62
C GLY A 487 12.11 -1.18 -3.62
N GLU A 488 11.39 -1.97 -2.84
CA GLU A 488 11.99 -2.86 -1.86
C GLU A 488 12.51 -4.13 -2.55
N PHE A 489 13.70 -4.59 -2.15
CA PHE A 489 14.34 -5.76 -2.76
C PHE A 489 13.59 -7.07 -2.48
N ASN A 490 12.80 -7.11 -1.41
CA ASN A 490 11.94 -8.23 -1.01
C ASN A 490 10.52 -8.14 -1.58
N GLN A 491 10.21 -7.12 -2.41
CA GLN A 491 8.89 -6.96 -2.99
C GLN A 491 8.55 -8.12 -3.93
N GLN A 492 7.27 -8.54 -3.92
CA GLN A 492 6.78 -9.57 -4.83
C GLN A 492 7.09 -9.22 -6.30
N GLY A 493 7.73 -10.16 -6.98
CA GLY A 493 8.18 -9.99 -8.36
C GLY A 493 9.61 -9.46 -8.55
N ALA A 494 10.31 -9.07 -7.47
CA ALA A 494 11.75 -8.82 -7.52
C ALA A 494 12.54 -10.14 -7.68
N ALA A 495 13.77 -10.09 -8.22
CA ALA A 495 14.57 -11.28 -8.43
C ALA A 495 14.95 -11.97 -7.11
N PHE A 496 15.25 -11.20 -6.07
CA PHE A 496 15.51 -11.74 -4.72
C PHE A 496 14.28 -12.46 -4.15
N TRP A 497 13.09 -11.86 -4.27
CA TRP A 497 11.84 -12.50 -3.84
C TRP A 497 11.60 -13.81 -4.59
N TRP A 498 11.85 -13.83 -5.91
CA TRP A 498 11.73 -15.06 -6.71
C TRP A 498 12.69 -16.16 -6.23
N CYS A 499 13.96 -15.83 -5.96
CA CYS A 499 14.91 -16.79 -5.39
C CYS A 499 14.47 -17.28 -4.00
N TYR A 500 13.93 -16.39 -3.18
CA TYR A 500 13.43 -16.77 -1.87
C TYR A 500 12.26 -17.76 -1.99
N GLU A 501 11.23 -17.43 -2.75
CA GLU A 501 9.99 -18.22 -2.88
C GLU A 501 10.21 -19.55 -3.60
N TYR A 502 11.00 -19.56 -4.68
CA TYR A 502 11.12 -20.74 -5.55
C TYR A 502 12.40 -21.56 -5.33
N ILE A 503 13.39 -21.04 -4.60
CA ILE A 503 14.63 -21.78 -4.30
C ILE A 503 14.77 -22.01 -2.79
N PHE A 504 14.80 -20.93 -2.00
CA PHE A 504 15.09 -21.05 -0.56
C PHE A 504 13.96 -21.72 0.22
N GLN A 505 12.71 -21.31 -0.01
CA GLN A 505 11.55 -21.84 0.71
C GLN A 505 11.31 -23.34 0.45
N PRO A 506 11.40 -23.87 -0.80
CA PRO A 506 11.28 -25.31 -1.02
C PRO A 506 12.44 -26.11 -0.41
N ILE A 507 13.68 -25.60 -0.49
CA ILE A 507 14.85 -26.28 0.10
C ILE A 507 14.75 -26.33 1.63
N THR A 508 14.34 -25.22 2.26
CA THR A 508 14.12 -25.20 3.71
C THR A 508 12.96 -26.09 4.12
N ALA A 509 11.87 -26.11 3.36
CA ALA A 509 10.77 -27.04 3.57
C ALA A 509 11.22 -28.51 3.49
N MET A 510 12.07 -28.86 2.51
CA MET A 510 12.67 -30.19 2.40
C MET A 510 13.53 -30.53 3.63
N MET A 511 14.35 -29.58 4.08
CA MET A 511 15.17 -29.75 5.29
C MET A 511 14.31 -30.00 6.53
N PHE A 512 13.23 -29.22 6.72
CA PHE A 512 12.29 -29.42 7.82
C PHE A 512 11.51 -30.73 7.69
N ALA A 513 11.12 -31.14 6.48
CA ALA A 513 10.44 -32.41 6.25
C ALA A 513 11.33 -33.60 6.63
N LEU A 514 12.62 -33.56 6.28
CA LEU A 514 13.60 -34.57 6.68
C LEU A 514 13.79 -34.57 8.21
N LEU A 515 13.94 -33.39 8.81
CA LEU A 515 14.09 -33.24 10.26
C LEU A 515 12.84 -33.70 11.03
N ALA A 516 11.64 -33.56 10.48
CA ALA A 516 10.39 -33.91 11.16
C ALA A 516 10.37 -35.37 11.63
N PHE A 517 10.84 -36.31 10.79
CA PHE A 517 10.94 -37.73 11.17
C PHE A 517 11.95 -37.95 12.32
N TYR A 518 13.10 -37.29 12.26
CA TYR A 518 14.11 -37.39 13.32
C TYR A 518 13.64 -36.75 14.62
N VAL A 519 12.99 -35.58 14.55
CA VAL A 519 12.43 -34.87 15.70
C VAL A 519 11.31 -35.71 16.31
N ALA A 520 10.39 -36.27 15.52
CA ALA A 520 9.32 -37.14 16.02
C ALA A 520 9.89 -38.40 16.70
N SER A 521 10.89 -39.04 16.11
CA SER A 521 11.57 -40.23 16.68
C SER A 521 12.37 -39.89 17.95
N ALA A 522 13.09 -38.78 17.97
CA ALA A 522 13.83 -38.31 19.13
C ALA A 522 12.87 -37.89 20.26
N ALA A 523 11.81 -37.18 19.93
CA ALA A 523 10.76 -36.78 20.85
C ALA A 523 10.07 -37.99 21.49
N PHE A 524 9.64 -38.97 20.69
CA PHE A 524 9.04 -40.22 21.20
C PHE A 524 9.99 -40.97 22.16
N ARG A 525 11.29 -41.01 21.86
CA ARG A 525 12.31 -41.63 22.74
C ARG A 525 12.61 -40.79 23.99
N ALA A 526 12.56 -39.47 23.90
CA ALA A 526 12.86 -38.54 24.99
C ALA A 526 11.67 -38.29 25.93
N PHE A 527 10.43 -38.44 25.45
CA PHE A 527 9.20 -38.24 26.20
C PHE A 527 8.85 -39.40 27.14
N ARG A 528 9.81 -39.79 27.99
CA ARG A 528 9.51 -40.47 29.25
C ARG A 528 9.45 -39.38 30.32
N ALA A 529 8.23 -38.95 30.70
CA ALA A 529 8.01 -37.97 31.76
C ALA A 529 8.54 -38.51 33.09
N LYS A 530 9.81 -38.21 33.38
CA LYS A 530 10.54 -38.71 34.56
C LYS A 530 10.86 -37.61 35.56
N ASN A 531 10.75 -36.34 35.15
CA ASN A 531 11.07 -35.17 35.94
C ASN A 531 10.12 -34.00 35.63
N VAL A 532 9.97 -33.09 36.59
CA VAL A 532 9.02 -31.96 36.53
C VAL A 532 9.32 -31.05 35.33
N GLU A 533 10.59 -30.86 34.99
CA GLU A 533 11.02 -30.03 33.85
C GLU A 533 10.58 -30.63 32.51
N ALA A 534 10.68 -31.96 32.34
CA ALA A 534 10.21 -32.62 31.12
C ALA A 534 8.69 -32.57 30.99
N THR A 535 7.94 -32.64 32.09
CA THR A 535 6.49 -32.49 32.09
C THR A 535 6.06 -31.07 31.67
N LEU A 536 6.77 -30.04 32.15
CA LEU A 536 6.50 -28.65 31.78
C LEU A 536 6.82 -28.39 30.29
N LEU A 537 7.94 -28.92 29.79
CA LEU A 537 8.30 -28.85 28.37
C LEU A 537 7.31 -29.61 27.48
N LEU A 538 6.87 -30.80 27.89
CA LEU A 538 5.89 -31.59 27.15
C LEU A 538 4.52 -30.89 27.12
N GLY A 539 4.06 -30.34 28.25
CA GLY A 539 2.79 -29.62 28.33
C GLY A 539 2.78 -28.36 27.46
N THR A 540 3.85 -27.57 27.49
CA THR A 540 3.97 -26.38 26.65
C THR A 540 4.05 -26.72 25.16
N ALA A 541 4.81 -27.76 24.77
CA ALA A 541 4.87 -28.23 23.39
C ALA A 541 3.50 -28.73 22.88
N PHE A 542 2.75 -29.44 23.72
CA PHE A 542 1.40 -29.92 23.40
C PHE A 542 0.43 -28.76 23.16
N ILE A 543 0.44 -27.75 24.04
CA ILE A 543 -0.39 -26.54 23.90
C ILE A 543 -0.07 -25.81 22.58
N ILE A 544 1.21 -25.66 22.24
CA ILE A 544 1.64 -24.99 21.01
C ILE A 544 1.19 -25.78 19.77
N LEU A 545 1.34 -27.11 19.78
CA LEU A 545 0.91 -27.97 18.67
C LEU A 545 -0.60 -27.87 18.45
N LEU A 546 -1.38 -27.90 19.53
CA LEU A 546 -2.83 -27.80 19.45
C LEU A 546 -3.27 -26.41 18.95
N GLY A 547 -2.66 -25.33 19.46
CA GLY A 547 -3.01 -23.96 19.06
C GLY A 547 -2.56 -23.54 17.65
N ARG A 548 -1.64 -24.29 17.04
CA ARG A 548 -1.19 -24.07 15.63
C ARG A 548 -1.84 -25.01 14.64
N THR A 549 -2.64 -25.97 15.09
CA THR A 549 -3.37 -26.91 14.23
C THR A 549 -4.87 -26.61 14.27
N TYR A 550 -5.59 -26.98 13.20
CA TYR A 550 -7.04 -26.76 13.10
C TYR A 550 -7.82 -27.46 14.23
N ALA A 551 -7.26 -28.53 14.81
CA ALA A 551 -7.84 -29.27 15.92
C ALA A 551 -8.05 -28.41 17.19
N GLY A 552 -7.13 -27.50 17.52
CA GLY A 552 -7.28 -26.66 18.72
C GLY A 552 -8.40 -25.62 18.58
N VAL A 553 -8.60 -25.09 17.38
CA VAL A 553 -9.68 -24.14 17.08
C VAL A 553 -11.03 -24.83 17.22
N LEU A 554 -11.19 -26.02 16.63
CA LEU A 554 -12.42 -26.80 16.71
C LEU A 554 -12.77 -27.17 18.17
N LEU A 555 -11.77 -27.57 18.97
CA LEU A 555 -11.96 -27.95 20.38
C LEU A 555 -12.33 -26.77 21.30
N THR A 556 -11.99 -25.54 20.91
CA THR A 556 -12.24 -24.33 21.71
C THR A 556 -13.16 -23.33 21.04
N ASP A 557 -13.91 -23.76 20.02
CA ASP A 557 -14.85 -22.90 19.29
C ASP A 557 -16.06 -22.48 20.14
N TRP A 558 -16.35 -23.25 21.19
CA TRP A 558 -17.36 -22.92 22.20
C TRP A 558 -16.96 -21.73 23.11
N LEU A 559 -15.70 -21.28 23.07
CA LEU A 559 -15.24 -20.12 23.83
C LEU A 559 -15.28 -18.84 22.96
N PRO A 560 -15.55 -17.66 23.55
CA PRO A 560 -15.56 -16.39 22.82
C PRO A 560 -14.23 -16.14 22.09
N LYS A 561 -14.30 -15.59 20.88
CA LYS A 561 -13.10 -15.36 20.01
C LYS A 561 -11.98 -14.58 20.70
N THR A 562 -12.31 -13.74 21.66
CA THR A 562 -11.38 -12.89 22.44
C THR A 562 -10.85 -13.55 23.72
N SER A 563 -11.31 -14.74 24.08
CA SER A 563 -10.90 -15.39 25.33
C SER A 563 -9.42 -15.81 25.30
N PRO A 564 -8.63 -15.48 26.33
CA PRO A 564 -7.20 -15.85 26.40
C PRO A 564 -6.98 -17.36 26.53
N PHE A 565 -8.02 -18.12 26.89
CA PHE A 565 -7.96 -19.57 27.06
C PHE A 565 -8.24 -20.37 25.77
N ARG A 566 -8.60 -19.70 24.67
CA ARG A 566 -8.63 -20.36 23.35
C ARG A 566 -7.23 -20.83 22.99
N MET A 567 -7.13 -22.03 22.44
CA MET A 567 -5.82 -22.68 22.24
C MET A 567 -4.95 -21.88 21.28
N GLU A 568 -5.53 -21.24 20.27
CA GLU A 568 -4.84 -20.31 19.38
C GLU A 568 -4.30 -19.08 20.10
N ASN A 569 -5.08 -18.48 21.01
CA ASN A 569 -4.71 -17.28 21.74
C ASN A 569 -3.63 -17.59 22.78
N LEU A 570 -3.74 -18.73 23.46
CA LEU A 570 -2.75 -19.20 24.45
C LEU A 570 -1.41 -19.52 23.78
N ALA A 571 -1.43 -20.18 22.62
CA ALA A 571 -0.22 -20.44 21.83
C ALA A 571 0.43 -19.14 21.34
N VAL A 572 -0.37 -18.15 20.91
CA VAL A 572 0.12 -16.82 20.53
C VAL A 572 0.73 -16.10 21.73
N TYR A 573 0.12 -16.17 22.92
CA TYR A 573 0.65 -15.56 24.14
C TYR A 573 2.00 -16.17 24.53
N LEU A 574 2.11 -17.50 24.56
CA LEU A 574 3.35 -18.21 24.82
C LEU A 574 4.46 -17.82 23.84
N MET A 575 4.11 -17.65 22.56
CA MET A 575 5.05 -17.24 21.51
C MET A 575 5.48 -15.77 21.63
N ASN A 576 4.54 -14.87 21.90
CA ASN A 576 4.80 -13.44 21.93
C ASN A 576 5.51 -12.98 23.20
N VAL A 577 5.35 -13.70 24.32
CA VAL A 577 5.97 -13.33 25.60
C VAL A 577 7.21 -14.18 25.89
N PHE A 578 7.04 -15.50 26.05
CA PHE A 578 8.13 -16.37 26.51
C PHE A 578 9.10 -16.74 25.38
N ASN A 579 8.59 -17.11 24.20
CA ASN A 579 9.47 -17.41 23.07
C ASN A 579 10.20 -16.16 22.61
N SER A 580 9.54 -15.02 22.48
CA SER A 580 10.20 -13.76 22.08
C SER A 580 11.32 -13.36 23.05
N ALA A 581 11.12 -13.49 24.37
CA ALA A 581 12.15 -13.25 25.38
C ALA A 581 13.33 -14.22 25.22
N GLY A 582 13.05 -15.52 25.03
CA GLY A 582 14.07 -16.54 24.80
C GLY A 582 14.87 -16.32 23.51
N ASN A 583 14.19 -16.04 22.39
CA ASN A 583 14.81 -15.79 21.11
C ASN A 583 15.71 -14.54 21.14
N ARG A 584 15.28 -13.48 21.85
CA ARG A 584 16.12 -12.30 22.08
C ARG A 584 17.37 -12.64 22.91
N ALA A 585 17.23 -13.42 23.98
CA ALA A 585 18.38 -13.86 24.77
C ALA A 585 19.38 -14.71 23.95
N ILE A 586 18.88 -15.62 23.11
CA ILE A 586 19.69 -16.42 22.18
C ILE A 586 20.39 -15.52 21.16
N MET A 587 19.67 -14.61 20.51
CA MET A 587 20.23 -13.67 19.55
C MET A 587 21.33 -12.80 20.15
N ILE A 588 21.13 -12.30 21.37
CA ILE A 588 22.14 -11.56 22.13
C ILE A 588 23.35 -12.46 22.41
N GLY A 589 23.15 -13.70 22.86
CA GLY A 589 24.22 -14.66 23.10
C GLY A 589 25.05 -14.99 21.85
N ILE A 590 24.37 -15.22 20.72
CA ILE A 590 24.99 -15.45 19.41
C ILE A 590 25.79 -14.21 18.98
N ALA A 591 25.20 -13.02 19.07
CA ALA A 591 25.83 -11.76 18.73
C ALA A 591 27.14 -11.55 19.48
N LEU A 592 27.11 -11.79 20.79
CA LEU A 592 28.25 -11.68 21.69
C LEU A 592 29.32 -12.75 21.39
N GLY A 593 28.89 -13.97 21.06
CA GLY A 593 29.77 -15.05 20.62
C GLY A 593 30.49 -14.72 19.31
N ILE A 594 29.77 -14.18 18.33
CA ILE A 594 30.33 -13.72 17.05
C ILE A 594 31.32 -12.58 17.30
N ALA A 595 30.93 -11.53 18.03
CA ALA A 595 31.81 -10.40 18.34
C ALA A 595 33.10 -10.84 19.05
N SER A 596 33.00 -11.76 20.02
CA SER A 596 34.17 -12.30 20.71
C SER A 596 35.09 -13.09 19.77
N THR A 597 34.52 -13.87 18.85
CA THR A 597 35.28 -14.66 17.88
C THR A 597 35.95 -13.77 16.83
N SER A 598 35.22 -12.80 16.29
CA SER A 598 35.75 -11.80 15.36
C SER A 598 36.89 -10.98 15.97
N LEU A 599 36.78 -10.58 17.24
CA LEU A 599 37.83 -9.86 17.95
C LEU A 599 39.09 -10.71 18.15
N LYS A 600 38.95 -12.01 18.45
CA LYS A 600 40.09 -12.93 18.56
C LYS A 600 40.83 -13.10 17.24
N ILE A 601 40.09 -13.13 16.12
CA ILE A 601 40.65 -13.20 14.78
C ILE A 601 41.41 -11.90 14.46
N LEU A 602 40.80 -10.74 14.70
CA LEU A 602 41.41 -9.41 14.47
C LEU A 602 42.69 -9.19 15.29
N LEU A 603 42.70 -9.63 16.56
CA LEU A 603 43.87 -9.54 17.44
C LEU A 603 44.92 -10.63 17.16
N GLY A 604 44.71 -11.49 16.15
CA GLY A 604 45.63 -12.57 15.77
C GLY A 604 45.79 -13.67 16.83
N ILE A 605 44.88 -13.72 17.80
CA ILE A 605 44.85 -14.71 18.89
C ILE A 605 44.28 -16.03 18.38
N ASP A 606 43.32 -15.98 17.45
CA ASP A 606 42.75 -17.15 16.79
C ASP A 606 43.25 -17.23 15.34
N ARG A 607 44.13 -18.21 15.06
CA ARG A 607 44.80 -18.38 13.76
C ARG A 607 44.15 -19.45 12.88
N SER A 608 42.97 -19.94 13.26
CA SER A 608 42.26 -21.02 12.55
C SER A 608 42.02 -20.75 11.05
N HIS A 609 41.88 -19.48 10.64
CA HIS A 609 41.74 -19.09 9.23
C HIS A 609 43.05 -19.16 8.41
N VAL A 610 44.23 -19.18 9.05
CA VAL A 610 45.54 -19.19 8.39
C VAL A 610 46.09 -20.62 8.21
N GLY A 611 45.33 -21.64 8.61
CA GLY A 611 45.74 -23.05 8.48
C GLY A 611 46.78 -23.49 9.51
N GLY A 612 46.85 -22.80 10.66
CA GLY A 612 47.63 -23.30 11.80
C GLY A 612 47.05 -24.63 12.28
N LYS A 613 47.86 -25.68 12.29
CA LYS A 613 47.55 -26.89 13.05
C LYS A 613 47.69 -26.57 14.54
N GLU A 614 46.70 -27.04 15.29
CA GLU A 614 46.43 -26.89 16.73
C GLU A 614 45.55 -25.69 17.14
#